data_AF-A0A3S1DDT5-F1
#
_entry.id   AF-A0A3S1DDT5-F1
#
_cell.length_a   1.000
_cell.length_b   1.000
_cell.length_c   1.000
_cell.angle_alpha   90.00
_cell.angle_beta   90.00
_cell.angle_gamma   90.00
#
_symmetry.space_group_name_H-M   'P 1'
#
loop_
_entity.id
_entity.type
_entity.pdbx_description
1 polymer ?
#
loop_
_entity_poly.entity_id
_entity_poly.type
_entity_poly.pdbx_seq_one_letter_code
_entity_poly.pdbx_strand_id
1 'polypeptide(L)'
;MRTIFCVTTLLLSAGTAFATGGIWCSAEDAAVKFEVEAGVTRGMGGPTFNFRGDLEILGRPVGDDLRKTMFEDSNLTQYWL
;
A
#
# COMPACT_ATOMS: atom_id res chain seq x y z
N MET A 1 -20.39 -25.42 35.08
CA MET A 1 -21.27 -24.48 34.33
C MET A 1 -20.71 -23.06 34.28
N ARG A 2 -20.33 -22.44 35.42
CA ARG A 2 -19.80 -21.06 35.46
C ARG A 2 -18.55 -20.83 34.59
N THR A 3 -17.59 -21.74 34.61
CA THR A 3 -16.37 -21.68 33.78
C THR A 3 -16.67 -21.79 32.29
N ILE A 4 -17.63 -22.62 31.92
CA ILE A 4 -18.06 -22.79 30.52
C ILE A 4 -18.63 -21.46 30.01
N PHE A 5 -19.56 -20.86 30.76
CA PHE A 5 -20.12 -19.55 30.41
C PHE A 5 -19.04 -18.48 30.24
N CYS A 6 -18.11 -18.34 31.18
CA CYS A 6 -17.02 -17.35 31.06
C CYS A 6 -16.17 -17.52 29.79
N VAL A 7 -15.84 -18.76 29.43
CA VAL A 7 -15.02 -19.03 28.23
C VAL A 7 -15.81 -18.73 26.96
N THR A 8 -17.10 -19.07 26.92
CA THR A 8 -17.94 -18.78 25.75
C THR A 8 -18.09 -17.27 25.53
N THR A 9 -18.32 -16.50 26.59
CA THR A 9 -18.42 -15.03 26.49
C THR A 9 -17.10 -14.40 26.02
N LEU A 10 -15.96 -14.92 26.47
CA LEU A 10 -14.64 -14.45 26.04
C LEU A 10 -14.39 -14.74 24.55
N LEU A 11 -14.74 -15.93 24.07
CA LEU A 11 -14.57 -16.30 22.65
C LEU A 11 -15.51 -15.49 21.74
N LEU A 12 -16.72 -15.18 22.20
CA LEU A 12 -17.67 -14.31 21.47
C LEU A 12 -17.22 -12.84 21.41
N SER A 13 -16.29 -12.42 22.26
CA SER A 13 -15.72 -11.07 22.24
C SER A 13 -14.57 -10.88 21.23
N ALA A 14 -14.11 -11.96 20.60
CA ALA A 14 -13.12 -11.88 19.53
C ALA A 14 -13.76 -11.33 18.26
N GLY A 15 -13.65 -10.01 18.05
CA GLY A 15 -14.09 -9.36 16.81
C GLY A 15 -13.21 -9.69 15.60
N THR A 16 -13.66 -9.31 14.40
CA THR A 16 -12.88 -9.45 13.17
C THR A 16 -11.62 -8.57 13.24
N ALA A 17 -10.44 -9.18 13.07
CA ALA A 17 -9.21 -8.43 12.95
C ALA A 17 -9.15 -7.75 11.57
N PHE A 18 -9.28 -6.41 11.53
CA PHE A 18 -9.03 -5.62 10.32
C PHE A 18 -7.54 -5.32 10.22
N ALA A 19 -6.79 -6.25 9.62
CA ALA A 19 -5.39 -5.99 9.31
C ALA A 19 -5.30 -4.96 8.18
N THR A 20 -4.79 -3.77 8.51
CA THR A 20 -4.27 -2.82 7.53
C THR A 20 -2.82 -3.18 7.24
N GLY A 21 -2.42 -3.10 5.97
CA GLY A 21 -1.06 -3.40 5.55
C GLY A 21 -0.51 -2.30 4.66
N GLY A 22 0.62 -2.59 4.02
CA GLY A 22 1.17 -1.76 2.98
C GLY A 22 1.80 -2.63 1.90
N ILE A 23 1.81 -2.12 0.68
CA ILE A 23 2.68 -2.61 -0.39
C ILE A 23 3.86 -1.64 -0.49
N TRP A 24 5.05 -2.20 -0.69
CA TRP A 24 6.26 -1.43 -0.94
C TRP A 24 7.14 -2.23 -1.89
N CYS A 25 7.66 -1.57 -2.91
CA CYS A 25 8.62 -2.13 -3.84
C CYS A 25 9.57 -1.02 -4.28
N SER A 26 10.87 -1.31 -4.26
CA SER A 26 11.90 -0.40 -4.74
C SER A 26 12.93 -1.16 -5.58
N ALA A 27 13.52 -0.43 -6.52
CA ALA A 27 14.64 -0.88 -7.32
C ALA A 27 15.59 0.30 -7.56
N GLU A 28 16.87 0.09 -7.28
CA GLU A 28 17.92 1.07 -7.54
C GLU A 28 19.07 0.39 -8.29
N ASP A 29 19.35 0.90 -9.49
CA ASP A 29 20.48 0.49 -10.31
C ASP A 29 21.15 1.69 -11.00
N ALA A 30 22.14 1.42 -11.87
CA ALA A 30 22.89 2.46 -12.57
C ALA A 30 22.08 3.25 -13.62
N ALA A 31 20.97 2.70 -14.09
CA ALA A 31 20.10 3.24 -15.12
C ALA A 31 18.78 3.79 -14.57
N VAL A 32 18.26 3.25 -13.46
CA VAL A 32 16.94 3.60 -12.92
C VAL A 32 16.90 3.64 -11.39
N LYS A 33 16.12 4.57 -10.87
CA LYS A 33 15.59 4.53 -9.50
C LYS A 33 14.09 4.45 -9.57
N PHE A 34 13.51 3.48 -8.87
CA PHE A 34 12.08 3.25 -8.83
C PHE A 34 11.64 2.93 -7.41
N GLU A 35 10.55 3.54 -6.98
CA GLU A 35 9.88 3.23 -5.72
C GLU A 35 8.37 3.33 -5.91
N VAL A 36 7.64 2.44 -5.24
CA VAL A 36 6.19 2.50 -5.14
C VAL A 36 5.74 2.01 -3.77
N GLU A 37 4.79 2.73 -3.19
CA GLU A 37 4.17 2.39 -1.91
C GLU A 37 2.68 2.71 -1.89
N ALA A 38 1.93 1.96 -1.10
CA ALA A 38 0.57 2.31 -0.72
C ALA A 38 0.16 1.60 0.57
N GLY A 39 -0.66 2.25 1.38
CA GLY A 39 -1.37 1.58 2.45
C GLY A 39 -2.52 0.73 1.89
N VAL A 40 -2.79 -0.42 2.48
CA VAL A 40 -3.89 -1.33 2.12
C VAL A 40 -4.87 -1.41 3.28
N THR A 41 -6.15 -1.23 3.01
CA THR A 41 -7.22 -1.21 4.01
C THR A 41 -8.49 -1.87 3.52
N ARG A 42 -9.35 -2.31 4.45
CA ARG A 42 -10.66 -2.93 4.14
C ARG A 42 -11.85 -2.02 4.45
N GLY A 43 -11.63 -0.77 4.85
CA GLY A 43 -12.70 0.06 5.42
C GLY A 43 -12.72 1.56 5.10
N MET A 44 -11.75 2.10 4.34
CA MET A 44 -11.65 3.55 4.11
C MET A 44 -12.17 4.01 2.73
N GLY A 45 -13.08 3.25 2.10
CA GLY A 45 -13.68 3.64 0.82
C GLY A 45 -12.86 3.29 -0.43
N GLY A 46 -11.71 2.66 -0.27
CA GLY A 46 -10.89 2.10 -1.35
C GLY A 46 -9.95 1.01 -0.82
N PRO A 47 -9.44 0.11 -1.68
CA PRO A 47 -8.54 -0.96 -1.25
C PRO A 47 -7.15 -0.42 -0.85
N THR A 48 -6.73 0.71 -1.44
CA THR A 48 -5.47 1.39 -1.16
C THR A 48 -5.71 2.83 -0.71
N PHE A 49 -4.76 3.38 0.04
CA PHE A 49 -4.72 4.80 0.42
C PHE A 49 -3.28 5.31 0.41
N ASN A 50 -3.11 6.60 0.11
CA ASN A 50 -1.80 7.24 -0.03
C ASN A 50 -0.90 6.50 -1.03
N PHE A 51 -1.40 6.18 -2.23
CA PHE A 51 -0.55 5.62 -3.26
C PHE A 51 0.48 6.65 -3.73
N ARG A 52 1.76 6.25 -3.73
CA ARG A 52 2.88 7.07 -4.17
C ARG A 52 3.85 6.23 -4.96
N GLY A 53 4.36 6.79 -6.05
CA GLY A 53 5.49 6.21 -6.76
C GLY A 53 6.40 7.27 -7.33
N ASP A 54 7.69 6.94 -7.43
CA ASP A 54 8.72 7.76 -8.06
C ASP A 54 9.51 6.90 -9.04
N LEU A 55 9.77 7.45 -10.22
CA LEU A 55 10.61 6.83 -11.24
C LEU A 55 11.58 7.88 -11.77
N GLU A 56 12.88 7.61 -11.66
CA GLU A 56 13.94 8.41 -12.25
C GLU A 56 14.80 7.58 -13.21
N ILE A 57 14.93 8.03 -14.46
CA ILE A 57 15.79 7.40 -15.47
C ILE A 57 17.15 8.11 -15.52
N LEU A 58 18.15 7.61 -14.80
CA LEU A 58 19.43 8.29 -14.55
C LEU A 58 20.21 8.63 -15.82
N GLY A 59 20.11 7.80 -16.86
CA GLY A 59 20.88 7.95 -18.11
C GLY A 59 20.20 8.80 -19.20
N ARG A 60 19.01 9.36 -18.95
CA ARG A 60 18.27 10.08 -20.00
C ARG A 60 18.83 11.51 -20.16
N PRO A 61 19.30 11.92 -21.36
CA PRO A 61 19.90 13.24 -21.58
C PRO A 61 18.81 14.31 -21.78
N VAL A 62 17.89 14.42 -20.83
CA VAL A 62 16.79 15.40 -20.82
C VAL A 62 16.82 16.16 -19.51
N GLY A 63 16.13 17.30 -19.46
CA GLY A 63 15.91 18.03 -18.22
C GLY A 63 15.18 17.19 -17.18
N ASP A 64 15.37 17.51 -15.90
CA ASP A 64 14.88 16.75 -14.76
C ASP A 64 13.36 16.46 -14.84
N ASP A 65 12.57 17.39 -15.35
CA ASP A 65 11.11 17.28 -15.53
C ASP A 65 10.69 16.12 -16.46
N LEU A 66 11.57 15.69 -17.36
CA LEU A 66 11.35 14.57 -18.28
C LEU A 66 12.11 13.30 -17.86
N ARG A 67 12.97 13.44 -16.84
CA ARG A 67 13.76 12.35 -16.25
C ARG A 67 13.01 11.68 -15.10
N LYS A 68 12.25 12.47 -14.35
CA LYS A 68 11.46 12.02 -13.19
C LYS A 68 9.99 11.91 -13.55
N THR A 69 9.33 10.91 -13.01
CA THR A 69 7.88 10.73 -13.11
C THR A 69 7.35 10.33 -11.74
N MET A 70 6.41 11.12 -11.23
CA MET A 70 5.71 10.83 -9.99
C MET A 70 4.36 10.21 -10.31
N PHE A 71 3.98 9.22 -9.51
CA PHE A 71 2.67 8.59 -9.58
C PHE A 71 1.93 8.84 -8.27
N GLU A 72 0.67 9.25 -8.40
CA GLU A 72 -0.25 9.49 -7.30
C GLU A 72 -1.53 8.66 -7.48
N ASP A 73 -2.43 8.69 -6.51
CA ASP A 73 -3.71 7.99 -6.57
C ASP A 73 -4.48 8.27 -7.88
N SER A 74 -4.34 9.48 -8.44
CA SER A 74 -4.98 9.86 -9.72
C SER A 74 -4.44 9.14 -10.95
N ASN A 75 -3.22 8.56 -10.87
CA ASN A 75 -2.60 7.82 -11.96
C ASN A 75 -2.92 6.32 -11.94
N LEU A 76 -3.60 5.83 -10.89
CA LEU A 76 -4.04 4.45 -10.81
C LEU A 76 -5.17 4.19 -11.82
N THR A 77 -4.86 3.43 -12.86
CA THR A 77 -5.83 3.06 -13.89
C THR A 77 -6.66 1.82 -13.52
N GLN A 78 -6.21 1.03 -12.54
CA GLN A 78 -6.83 -0.23 -12.16
C GLN A 78 -6.72 -0.50 -10.66
N TYR A 79 -7.71 -1.23 -10.13
CA TYR A 79 -7.82 -1.64 -8.73
C TYR A 79 -7.89 -3.18 -8.68
N TRP A 80 -6.96 -3.82 -7.98
CA TRP A 80 -6.72 -5.28 -8.05
C TRP A 80 -7.03 -6.04 -6.75
N LEU A 81 -7.64 -5.37 -5.76
CA LEU A 81 -7.91 -5.90 -4.42
C LEU A 81 -9.39 -5.91 -4.08
#